data_AF-A0A316QCS4-F1
#
_entry.id   AF-A0A316QCS4-F1
#
_cell.length_a   1.000
_cell.length_b   1.000
_cell.length_c   1.000
_cell.angle_alpha   90.00
_cell.angle_beta   90.00
_cell.angle_gamma   90.00
#
_symmetry.space_group_name_H-M   'P 1'
#
loop_
_entity.id
_entity.type
_entity.pdbx_description
1 polymer ?
#
loop_
_entity_poly.entity_id
_entity_poly.type
_entity_poly.pdbx_seq_one_letter_code
_entity_poly.pdbx_strand_id
1 'polypeptide(L)'
;MVNRKETNLDGVKAMARTLLYTDINKTAYSPIVVQHPFTNTGITMVMRNGEPQCIDITADSNALHEWRKMVCQQIDSSKSAFEIYMMTNKPYGMTFLKYAAHHLSKKDFSQILADAWIRSENPNDDPNLPQAKLLSLFQSAEPRHLMSQDELNTLNDLDSTVTVYRGVTSFNAKNVKALSWTLDRSVAEWFATRFDEDGTVYQARIDKPHIYAYFDGRNESEVIVDPKYLMDITESESMDNSFDITM
;
A
#
# COMPACT_ATOMS: atom_id res chain seq x y z
N MET A 1 -17.39 -4.54 -8.35
CA MET A 1 -17.01 -4.93 -6.98
C MET A 1 -16.67 -6.41 -6.96
N VAL A 2 -15.83 -6.83 -6.01
CA VAL A 2 -15.33 -8.21 -5.89
C VAL A 2 -16.43 -9.10 -5.33
N ASN A 3 -17.05 -9.91 -6.19
CA ASN A 3 -18.21 -10.73 -5.82
C ASN A 3 -17.93 -12.24 -5.92
N ARG A 4 -16.67 -12.65 -6.14
CA ARG A 4 -16.33 -14.07 -6.30
C ARG A 4 -16.10 -14.72 -4.94
N LYS A 5 -16.65 -15.92 -4.78
CA LYS A 5 -16.37 -16.80 -3.63
C LYS A 5 -14.97 -17.40 -3.72
N GLU A 6 -14.54 -17.74 -4.94
CA GLU A 6 -13.26 -18.38 -5.21
C GLU A 6 -12.46 -17.61 -6.25
N THR A 7 -11.14 -17.65 -6.10
CA THR A 7 -10.19 -16.98 -6.98
C THR A 7 -10.08 -17.73 -8.30
N ASN A 8 -10.30 -17.02 -9.41
CA ASN A 8 -9.93 -17.49 -10.73
C ASN A 8 -8.43 -17.28 -10.94
N LEU A 9 -7.63 -18.27 -10.53
CA LEU A 9 -6.18 -18.18 -10.58
C LEU A 9 -5.64 -18.01 -12.00
N ASP A 10 -6.27 -18.61 -13.01
CA ASP A 10 -5.85 -18.44 -14.42
C ASP A 10 -6.03 -17.00 -14.89
N GLY A 11 -7.12 -16.35 -14.46
CA GLY A 11 -7.34 -14.93 -14.70
C GLY A 11 -6.31 -14.04 -14.00
N VAL A 12 -5.94 -14.36 -12.76
CA VAL A 12 -4.87 -13.65 -12.03
C VAL A 12 -3.52 -13.82 -12.75
N LYS A 13 -3.18 -15.05 -13.17
CA LYS A 13 -1.96 -15.35 -13.96
C LYS A 13 -1.95 -14.58 -15.28
N ALA A 14 -3.09 -14.49 -15.97
CA ALA A 14 -3.21 -13.72 -17.20
C ALA A 14 -2.93 -12.23 -16.97
N MET A 15 -3.50 -11.63 -15.92
CA MET A 15 -3.23 -10.21 -15.57
C MET A 15 -1.77 -9.98 -15.18
N ALA A 16 -1.19 -10.90 -14.40
CA ALA A 16 0.22 -10.85 -14.02
C ALA A 16 1.15 -10.88 -15.25
N ARG A 17 0.86 -11.75 -16.23
CA ARG A 17 1.60 -11.78 -17.50
C ARG A 17 1.44 -10.47 -18.28
N THR A 18 0.24 -9.91 -18.36
CA THR A 18 0.05 -8.61 -19.03
C THR A 18 0.93 -7.53 -18.40
N LEU A 19 1.01 -7.47 -17.06
CA LEU A 19 1.87 -6.54 -16.34
C LEU A 19 3.37 -6.82 -16.57
N LEU A 20 3.78 -8.09 -16.64
CA LEU A 20 5.17 -8.50 -16.89
C LEU A 20 5.70 -8.07 -18.27
N TYR A 21 4.81 -7.95 -19.26
CA TYR A 21 5.17 -7.55 -20.61
C TYR A 21 5.10 -6.04 -20.86
N THR A 22 4.84 -5.24 -19.81
CA THR A 22 5.01 -3.79 -19.90
C THR A 22 6.48 -3.40 -20.08
N ASP A 23 6.72 -2.20 -20.59
CA ASP A 23 8.08 -1.72 -20.81
C ASP A 23 8.81 -1.46 -19.50
N ILE A 24 10.13 -1.69 -19.52
CA ILE A 24 11.00 -1.31 -18.40
C ILE A 24 11.27 0.18 -18.52
N ASN A 25 10.77 0.94 -17.56
CA ASN A 25 11.01 2.37 -17.51
C ASN A 25 12.39 2.62 -16.89
N LYS A 26 13.33 3.13 -17.71
CA LYS A 26 14.67 3.50 -17.26
C LYS A 26 14.61 4.77 -16.41
N THR A 27 15.51 4.86 -15.45
CA THR A 27 15.76 6.05 -14.63
C THR A 27 17.16 6.60 -14.94
N ALA A 28 17.49 7.77 -14.38
CA ALA A 28 18.86 8.31 -14.47
C ALA A 28 19.94 7.39 -13.88
N TYR A 29 19.54 6.40 -13.06
CA TYR A 29 20.42 5.44 -12.41
C TYR A 29 20.34 4.03 -13.03
N SER A 30 19.73 3.88 -14.20
CA SER A 30 19.70 2.58 -14.89
C SER A 30 21.13 2.14 -15.31
N PRO A 31 21.42 0.82 -15.28
CA PRO A 31 20.50 -0.30 -15.02
C PRO A 31 20.26 -0.61 -13.53
N ILE A 32 20.92 0.08 -12.60
CA ILE A 32 20.82 -0.22 -11.16
C ILE A 32 19.41 0.02 -10.62
N VAL A 33 18.77 1.11 -11.05
CA VAL A 33 17.38 1.42 -10.69
C VAL A 33 16.53 1.54 -11.96
N VAL A 34 15.46 0.75 -12.01
CA VAL A 34 14.44 0.79 -13.06
C VAL A 34 13.05 0.75 -12.41
N GLN A 35 12.03 1.09 -13.19
CA GLN A 35 10.63 1.03 -12.77
C GLN A 35 9.88 0.01 -13.63
N HIS A 36 9.46 -1.09 -13.01
CA HIS A 36 8.68 -2.15 -13.65
C HIS A 36 7.83 -2.93 -12.61
N PRO A 37 6.66 -3.48 -12.98
CA PRO A 37 5.79 -4.22 -12.06
C PRO A 37 6.43 -5.43 -11.35
N PHE A 38 7.48 -6.01 -11.91
CA PHE A 38 8.14 -7.22 -11.40
C PHE A 38 9.61 -7.04 -11.01
N THR A 39 10.15 -5.82 -11.13
CA THR A 39 11.53 -5.55 -10.70
C THR A 39 11.76 -4.05 -10.47
N ASN A 40 12.66 -3.72 -9.55
CA ASN A 40 13.18 -2.38 -9.32
C ASN A 40 14.63 -2.22 -9.80
N THR A 41 15.23 -3.27 -10.37
CA THR A 41 16.59 -3.28 -10.94
C THR A 41 16.59 -3.88 -12.35
N GLY A 42 17.42 -3.31 -13.21
CA GLY A 42 17.73 -3.84 -14.53
C GLY A 42 18.77 -4.97 -14.49
N ILE A 43 19.42 -5.18 -13.34
CA ILE A 43 20.41 -6.24 -13.15
C ILE A 43 19.72 -7.41 -12.44
N THR A 44 19.47 -8.50 -13.18
CA THR A 44 18.73 -9.67 -12.68
C THR A 44 19.51 -10.96 -12.83
N MET A 45 19.14 -11.97 -12.05
CA MET A 45 19.75 -13.30 -12.12
C MET A 45 18.87 -14.24 -12.94
N VAL A 46 19.48 -14.96 -13.88
CA VAL A 46 18.85 -16.04 -14.65
C VAL A 46 19.69 -17.32 -14.54
N MET A 47 19.05 -18.48 -14.69
CA MET A 47 19.74 -19.76 -14.67
C MET A 47 20.06 -20.19 -16.10
N ARG A 48 21.35 -20.29 -16.45
CA ARG A 48 21.81 -20.84 -17.74
C ARG A 48 22.59 -22.11 -17.49
N ASN A 49 22.13 -23.23 -18.07
CA ASN A 49 22.75 -24.55 -17.88
C ASN A 49 22.93 -24.96 -16.41
N GLY A 50 22.03 -24.52 -15.53
CA GLY A 50 22.12 -24.79 -14.09
C GLY A 50 23.02 -23.83 -13.31
N GLU A 51 23.67 -22.87 -13.97
CA GLU A 51 24.51 -21.86 -13.33
C GLU A 51 23.80 -20.50 -13.24
N PRO A 52 23.88 -19.80 -12.10
CA PRO A 52 23.32 -18.47 -11.94
C PRO A 52 24.17 -17.44 -12.69
N GLN A 53 23.56 -16.72 -13.64
CA GLN A 53 24.21 -15.66 -14.41
C GLN A 53 23.49 -14.33 -14.21
N CYS A 54 24.28 -13.27 -14.09
CA CYS A 54 23.80 -11.91 -13.98
C CYS A 54 23.61 -11.30 -15.38
N ILE A 55 22.43 -10.74 -15.66
CA ILE A 55 22.09 -10.12 -16.94
C ILE A 55 21.51 -8.72 -16.76
N ASP A 56 21.76 -7.85 -17.73
CA ASP A 56 21.14 -6.52 -17.82
C ASP A 56 19.93 -6.56 -18.77
N ILE A 57 18.73 -6.54 -18.20
CA ILE A 57 17.45 -6.61 -18.95
C ILE A 57 17.10 -5.28 -19.65
N THR A 58 17.92 -4.23 -19.48
CA THR A 58 17.75 -2.92 -20.10
C THR A 58 18.64 -2.72 -21.32
N ALA A 59 19.69 -3.54 -21.47
CA ALA A 59 20.70 -3.41 -22.52
C ALA A 59 20.42 -4.29 -23.74
N ASP A 60 19.79 -5.45 -23.55
CA ASP A 60 19.62 -6.48 -24.59
C ASP A 60 18.18 -7.03 -24.60
N SER A 61 17.56 -7.06 -25.78
CA SER A 61 16.22 -7.62 -25.96
C SER A 61 16.16 -9.13 -25.71
N ASN A 62 17.27 -9.86 -25.93
CA ASN A 62 17.33 -11.29 -25.63
C ASN A 62 17.38 -11.53 -24.11
N ALA A 63 18.21 -10.77 -23.38
CA ALA A 63 18.22 -10.77 -21.92
C ALA A 63 16.84 -10.45 -21.32
N LEU A 64 16.15 -9.43 -21.85
CA LEU A 64 14.78 -9.10 -21.44
C LEU A 64 13.80 -10.25 -21.72
N HIS A 65 13.87 -10.87 -22.89
CA HIS A 65 13.03 -12.00 -23.27
C HIS A 65 13.26 -13.21 -22.34
N GLU A 66 14.52 -13.53 -22.04
CA GLU A 66 14.91 -14.63 -21.16
C GLU A 66 14.37 -14.41 -19.74
N TRP A 67 14.56 -13.20 -19.19
CA TRP A 67 14.00 -12.85 -17.89
C TRP A 67 12.48 -12.93 -17.86
N ARG A 68 11.78 -12.39 -18.87
CA ARG A 68 10.31 -12.50 -18.97
C ARG A 68 9.85 -13.95 -19.03
N LYS A 69 10.55 -14.82 -19.75
CA LYS A 69 10.23 -16.25 -19.81
C LYS A 69 10.37 -16.92 -18.44
N MET A 70 11.46 -16.62 -17.71
CA MET A 70 11.68 -17.12 -16.36
C MET A 70 10.56 -16.68 -15.40
N VAL A 71 10.22 -15.38 -15.37
CA VAL A 71 9.16 -14.86 -14.50
C VAL A 71 7.79 -15.41 -14.92
N CYS A 72 7.53 -15.60 -16.22
CA CYS A 72 6.32 -16.30 -16.69
C CYS A 72 6.21 -17.71 -16.12
N GLN A 73 7.29 -18.49 -16.15
CA GLN A 73 7.29 -19.85 -15.59
C GLN A 73 7.00 -19.83 -14.09
N GLN A 74 7.56 -18.86 -13.36
CA GLN A 74 7.26 -18.67 -11.94
C GLN A 74 5.78 -18.36 -11.72
N ILE A 75 5.19 -17.40 -12.45
CA ILE A 75 3.76 -17.08 -12.43
C ILE A 75 2.90 -18.32 -12.72
N ASP A 76 3.26 -19.10 -13.75
CA ASP A 76 2.50 -20.29 -14.16
C ASP A 76 2.57 -21.39 -13.09
N SER A 77 3.69 -21.48 -12.38
CA SER A 77 3.89 -22.46 -11.30
C SER A 77 3.20 -22.10 -9.98
N SER A 78 2.90 -20.82 -9.75
CA SER A 78 2.27 -20.32 -8.53
C SER A 78 0.93 -21.00 -8.23
N LYS A 79 0.68 -21.23 -6.94
CA LYS A 79 -0.47 -21.96 -6.40
C LYS A 79 -1.54 -21.05 -5.80
N SER A 80 -1.22 -19.78 -5.58
CA SER A 80 -2.16 -18.79 -5.04
C SER A 80 -1.99 -17.43 -5.71
N ALA A 81 -3.04 -16.59 -5.62
CA ALA A 81 -2.94 -15.20 -6.07
C ALA A 81 -1.95 -14.39 -5.22
N PHE A 82 -1.83 -14.72 -3.94
CA PHE A 82 -0.90 -14.05 -3.03
C PHE A 82 0.56 -14.31 -3.42
N GLU A 83 0.92 -15.54 -3.81
CA GLU A 83 2.26 -15.83 -4.35
C GLU A 83 2.59 -14.97 -5.57
N ILE A 84 1.66 -14.84 -6.52
CA ILE A 84 1.85 -14.02 -7.73
C ILE A 84 1.99 -12.54 -7.35
N TYR A 85 1.16 -12.06 -6.44
CA TYR A 85 1.25 -10.70 -5.91
C TYR A 85 2.60 -10.43 -5.25
N MET A 86 3.14 -11.37 -4.48
CA MET A 86 4.45 -11.23 -3.81
C MET A 86 5.63 -11.13 -4.78
N MET A 87 5.46 -11.57 -6.03
CA MET A 87 6.45 -11.38 -7.08
C MET A 87 6.47 -9.94 -7.62
N THR A 88 5.43 -9.15 -7.34
CA THR A 88 5.35 -7.77 -7.81
C THR A 88 6.26 -6.85 -6.98
N ASN A 89 6.85 -5.88 -7.66
CA ASN A 89 7.59 -4.80 -7.05
C ASN A 89 6.64 -3.97 -6.16
N LYS A 90 7.10 -3.59 -4.95
CA LYS A 90 6.27 -2.94 -3.90
C LYS A 90 5.39 -1.79 -4.42
N PRO A 91 5.90 -0.82 -5.22
CA PRO A 91 5.10 0.30 -5.71
C PRO A 91 3.96 -0.10 -6.65
N TYR A 92 3.97 -1.33 -7.16
CA TYR A 92 2.99 -1.85 -8.10
C TYR A 92 1.96 -2.78 -7.45
N GLY A 93 2.01 -3.01 -6.14
CA GLY A 93 1.06 -3.88 -5.44
C GLY A 93 -0.40 -3.45 -5.63
N MET A 94 -0.66 -2.15 -5.46
CA MET A 94 -1.97 -1.54 -5.71
C MET A 94 -2.40 -1.62 -7.18
N THR A 95 -1.44 -1.47 -8.09
CA THR A 95 -1.67 -1.63 -9.54
C THR A 95 -2.05 -3.07 -9.89
N PHE A 96 -1.34 -4.06 -9.34
CA PHE A 96 -1.68 -5.46 -9.49
C PHE A 96 -3.10 -5.73 -8.98
N LEU A 97 -3.42 -5.28 -7.76
CA LEU A 97 -4.74 -5.46 -7.16
C LEU A 97 -5.85 -4.85 -8.04
N LYS A 98 -5.65 -3.63 -8.56
CA LYS A 98 -6.59 -2.95 -9.45
C LYS A 98 -6.98 -3.82 -10.65
N TYR A 99 -6.01 -4.43 -11.33
CA TYR A 99 -6.26 -5.23 -12.53
C TYR A 99 -6.70 -6.67 -12.20
N ALA A 100 -6.19 -7.25 -11.12
CA ALA A 100 -6.52 -8.61 -10.71
C ALA A 100 -7.88 -8.72 -9.96
N ALA A 101 -8.42 -7.63 -9.41
CA ALA A 101 -9.59 -7.64 -8.51
C ALA A 101 -10.79 -8.44 -9.02
N HIS A 102 -11.08 -8.41 -10.32
CA HIS A 102 -12.20 -9.14 -10.92
C HIS A 102 -12.00 -10.66 -10.98
N HIS A 103 -10.80 -11.14 -10.69
CA HIS A 103 -10.44 -12.55 -10.64
C HIS A 103 -10.24 -13.06 -9.22
N LEU A 104 -10.12 -12.18 -8.23
CA LEU A 104 -9.88 -12.55 -6.84
C LEU A 104 -11.17 -12.95 -6.12
N SER A 105 -11.07 -13.92 -5.21
CA SER A 105 -12.06 -14.11 -4.15
C SER A 105 -12.06 -12.91 -3.21
N LYS A 106 -13.14 -12.74 -2.43
CA LYS A 106 -13.20 -11.68 -1.42
C LYS A 106 -12.09 -11.79 -0.36
N LYS A 107 -11.71 -13.02 0.00
CA LYS A 107 -10.60 -13.31 0.91
C LYS A 107 -9.27 -12.83 0.33
N ASP A 108 -8.87 -13.34 -0.84
CA ASP A 108 -7.57 -13.00 -1.45
C ASP A 108 -7.50 -11.50 -1.78
N PHE A 109 -8.61 -10.91 -2.23
CA PHE A 109 -8.70 -9.46 -2.43
C PHE A 109 -8.39 -8.67 -1.16
N SER A 110 -9.02 -9.05 -0.03
CA SER A 110 -8.85 -8.33 1.24
C SER A 110 -7.43 -8.50 1.78
N GLN A 111 -6.87 -9.70 1.69
CA GLN A 111 -5.49 -9.98 2.14
C GLN A 111 -4.45 -9.23 1.31
N ILE A 112 -4.61 -9.22 -0.02
CA ILE A 112 -3.70 -8.48 -0.92
C ILE A 112 -3.87 -6.97 -0.72
N LEU A 113 -5.09 -6.46 -0.49
CA LEU A 113 -5.31 -5.04 -0.20
C LEU A 113 -4.57 -4.59 1.05
N ALA A 114 -4.65 -5.35 2.15
CA ALA A 114 -3.94 -5.04 3.37
C ALA A 114 -2.42 -4.99 3.16
N ASP A 115 -1.85 -6.05 2.57
CA ASP A 115 -0.40 -6.12 2.34
C ASP A 115 0.09 -5.03 1.37
N ALA A 116 -0.65 -4.78 0.28
CA ALA A 116 -0.30 -3.75 -0.70
C ALA A 116 -0.38 -2.34 -0.11
N TRP A 117 -1.31 -2.10 0.82
CA TRP A 117 -1.44 -0.81 1.49
C TRP A 117 -0.26 -0.58 2.44
N ILE A 118 -0.01 -1.53 3.35
CA ILE A 118 1.02 -1.44 4.39
C ILE A 118 2.44 -1.36 3.81
N ARG A 119 2.69 -2.03 2.68
CA ARG A 119 3.99 -2.02 1.98
C ARG A 119 4.21 -0.82 1.07
N SER A 120 3.17 -0.05 0.77
CA SER A 120 3.30 1.16 -0.04
C SER A 120 3.92 2.28 0.79
N GLU A 121 4.85 3.02 0.21
CA GLU A 121 5.51 4.14 0.90
C GLU A 121 4.57 5.35 1.05
N ASN A 122 3.70 5.57 0.05
CA ASN A 122 2.72 6.65 0.08
C ASN A 122 1.43 6.21 -0.65
N PRO A 123 0.62 5.33 -0.04
CA PRO A 123 -0.56 4.78 -0.70
C PRO A 123 -1.67 5.82 -0.96
N ASN A 124 -1.68 6.93 -0.22
CA ASN A 124 -2.68 7.98 -0.39
C ASN A 124 -2.50 8.80 -1.68
N ASP A 125 -1.27 8.88 -2.19
CA ASP A 125 -0.93 9.64 -3.40
C ASP A 125 -0.57 8.71 -4.58
N ASP A 126 -1.13 7.49 -4.62
CA ASP A 126 -0.89 6.56 -5.73
C ASP A 126 -1.38 7.17 -7.06
N PRO A 127 -0.49 7.34 -8.07
CA PRO A 127 -0.85 8.01 -9.32
C PRO A 127 -1.85 7.22 -10.17
N ASN A 128 -2.02 5.92 -9.91
CA ASN A 128 -2.90 5.03 -10.66
C ASN A 128 -4.28 4.84 -10.00
N LEU A 129 -4.43 5.25 -8.74
CA LEU A 129 -5.64 5.05 -7.95
C LEU A 129 -6.07 6.35 -7.25
N PRO A 130 -7.08 7.06 -7.80
CA PRO A 130 -7.67 8.20 -7.12
C PRO A 130 -8.22 7.81 -5.74
N GLN A 131 -8.25 8.75 -4.81
CA GLN A 131 -8.72 8.56 -3.43
C GLN A 131 -10.08 7.83 -3.34
N ALA A 132 -11.07 8.27 -4.12
CA ALA A 132 -12.39 7.62 -4.14
C ALA A 132 -12.32 6.14 -4.55
N LYS A 133 -11.36 5.78 -5.41
CA LYS A 133 -11.14 4.40 -5.82
C LYS A 133 -10.51 3.60 -4.69
N LEU A 134 -9.49 4.12 -4.00
CA LEU A 134 -8.90 3.49 -2.81
C LEU A 134 -9.95 3.23 -1.74
N LEU A 135 -10.77 4.23 -1.43
CA LEU A 135 -11.89 4.12 -0.48
C LEU A 135 -12.85 2.99 -0.87
N SER A 136 -13.20 2.90 -2.17
CA SER A 136 -14.07 1.82 -2.66
C SER A 136 -13.47 0.41 -2.49
N LEU A 137 -12.14 0.28 -2.46
CA LEU A 137 -11.48 -1.01 -2.22
C LEU A 137 -11.70 -1.44 -0.77
N PHE A 138 -11.46 -0.54 0.19
CA PHE A 138 -11.69 -0.80 1.61
C PHE A 138 -13.16 -1.10 1.91
N GLN A 139 -14.09 -0.33 1.33
CA GLN A 139 -15.53 -0.60 1.45
C GLN A 139 -15.94 -1.96 0.87
N SER A 140 -15.21 -2.46 -0.14
CA SER A 140 -15.48 -3.75 -0.79
C SER A 140 -14.81 -4.93 -0.06
N ALA A 141 -13.83 -4.66 0.80
CA ALA A 141 -13.07 -5.68 1.50
C ALA A 141 -13.92 -6.39 2.56
N GLU A 142 -13.41 -7.50 3.07
CA GLU A 142 -14.01 -8.25 4.16
C GLU A 142 -13.15 -8.06 5.42
N PRO A 143 -13.65 -7.36 6.47
CA PRO A 143 -12.84 -6.98 7.64
C PRO A 143 -12.02 -8.12 8.25
N ARG A 144 -12.61 -9.32 8.43
CA ARG A 144 -11.94 -10.52 8.97
C ARG A 144 -10.81 -11.09 8.11
N HIS A 145 -10.69 -10.66 6.85
CA HIS A 145 -9.62 -11.06 5.94
C HIS A 145 -8.70 -9.88 5.59
N LEU A 146 -9.12 -8.67 5.90
CA LEU A 146 -8.35 -7.43 5.74
C LEU A 146 -7.44 -7.21 6.94
N MET A 147 -7.92 -7.51 8.15
CA MET A 147 -7.22 -7.26 9.41
C MET A 147 -6.91 -8.57 10.13
N SER A 148 -5.89 -8.56 10.98
CA SER A 148 -5.69 -9.59 11.99
C SER A 148 -6.84 -9.59 13.00
N GLN A 149 -6.92 -10.65 13.82
CA GLN A 149 -7.97 -10.74 14.83
C GLN A 149 -7.84 -9.63 15.88
N ASP A 150 -6.61 -9.30 16.29
CA ASP A 150 -6.36 -8.26 17.30
C ASP A 150 -6.71 -6.88 16.74
N GLU A 151 -6.30 -6.57 15.51
CA GLU A 151 -6.66 -5.32 14.84
C GLU A 151 -8.18 -5.16 14.69
N LEU A 152 -8.88 -6.24 14.33
CA LEU A 152 -10.34 -6.24 14.24
C LEU A 152 -11.01 -6.05 15.60
N ASN A 153 -10.45 -6.63 16.67
CA ASN A 153 -10.96 -6.42 18.04
C ASN A 153 -10.77 -4.97 18.46
N THR A 154 -9.58 -4.40 18.25
CA THR A 154 -9.32 -2.97 18.53
C THR A 154 -10.29 -2.07 17.79
N LEU A 155 -10.53 -2.31 16.49
CA LEU A 155 -11.50 -1.54 15.72
C LEU A 155 -12.92 -1.64 16.31
N ASN A 156 -13.34 -2.84 16.71
CA ASN A 156 -14.68 -3.05 17.28
C ASN A 156 -14.85 -2.39 18.65
N ASP A 157 -13.78 -2.35 19.45
CA ASP A 157 -13.74 -1.79 20.80
C ASP A 157 -13.63 -0.26 20.83
N LEU A 158 -13.37 0.39 19.69
CA LEU A 158 -13.40 1.85 19.59
C LEU A 158 -14.77 2.42 20.03
N ASP A 159 -14.73 3.59 20.64
CA ASP A 159 -15.92 4.39 20.97
C ASP A 159 -16.74 4.72 19.72
N SER A 160 -18.00 5.15 19.91
CA SER A 160 -18.87 5.51 18.79
C SER A 160 -18.29 6.62 17.92
N THR A 161 -17.56 7.55 18.55
CA THR A 161 -16.80 8.62 17.89
C THR A 161 -15.42 8.66 18.52
N VAL A 162 -14.38 8.71 17.70
CA VAL A 162 -12.99 8.75 18.15
C VAL A 162 -12.28 9.99 17.60
N THR A 163 -11.24 10.43 18.31
CA THR A 163 -10.30 11.45 17.81
C THR A 163 -9.17 10.75 17.06
N VAL A 164 -8.83 11.28 15.89
CA VAL A 164 -7.76 10.78 15.03
C VAL A 164 -6.81 11.90 14.67
N TYR A 165 -5.56 11.56 14.41
CA TYR A 165 -4.48 12.50 14.12
C TYR A 165 -3.82 12.21 12.77
N ARG A 166 -3.29 13.25 12.12
CA ARG A 166 -2.53 13.13 10.87
C ARG A 166 -1.40 14.14 10.84
N GLY A 167 -0.18 13.65 10.77
CA GLY A 167 1.00 14.46 10.48
C GLY A 167 1.10 14.71 8.98
N VAL A 168 1.30 15.97 8.60
CA VAL A 168 1.60 16.36 7.23
C VAL A 168 2.89 17.18 7.22
N THR A 169 3.70 16.97 6.20
CA THR A 169 4.86 17.79 5.90
C THR A 169 4.48 18.83 4.84
N SER A 170 5.41 19.71 4.47
CA SER A 170 5.16 20.71 3.42
C SER A 170 4.73 20.08 2.09
N PHE A 171 5.18 18.85 1.82
CA PHE A 171 4.88 18.08 0.61
C PHE A 171 3.39 17.71 0.49
N ASN A 172 2.72 17.36 1.59
CA ASN A 172 1.34 16.89 1.60
C ASN A 172 0.38 17.80 2.40
N ALA A 173 0.81 19.02 2.75
CA ALA A 173 0.03 20.02 3.48
C ALA A 173 -1.32 20.35 2.84
N LYS A 174 -1.46 20.20 1.52
CA LYS A 174 -2.74 20.42 0.79
C LYS A 174 -3.68 19.21 0.83
N ASN A 175 -3.23 18.05 1.30
CA ASN A 175 -3.96 16.78 1.29
C ASN A 175 -4.25 16.28 2.72
N VAL A 176 -4.85 17.15 3.54
CA VAL A 176 -5.26 16.80 4.92
C VAL A 176 -6.40 15.77 4.91
N LYS A 177 -7.34 15.89 3.96
CA LYS A 177 -8.46 14.95 3.81
C LYS A 177 -8.02 13.66 3.10
N ALA A 178 -7.12 12.89 3.71
CA ALA A 178 -6.65 11.59 3.24
C ALA A 178 -7.33 10.43 3.98
N LEU A 179 -7.15 9.20 3.48
CA LEU A 179 -7.72 7.98 4.10
C LEU A 179 -6.99 7.59 5.38
N SER A 180 -5.67 7.79 5.43
CA SER A 180 -4.84 7.35 6.56
C SER A 180 -4.80 8.40 7.66
N TRP A 181 -5.22 8.01 8.85
CA TRP A 181 -5.06 8.75 10.09
C TRP A 181 -4.56 7.79 11.16
N THR A 182 -4.14 8.28 12.32
CA THR A 182 -3.69 7.44 13.44
C THR A 182 -4.48 7.77 14.71
N LEU A 183 -4.68 6.76 15.56
CA LEU A 183 -5.21 6.97 16.92
C LEU A 183 -4.14 7.50 17.89
N ASP A 184 -2.86 7.42 17.51
CA ASP A 184 -1.73 7.85 18.32
C ASP A 184 -1.19 9.20 17.81
N ARG A 185 -1.34 10.24 18.63
CA ARG A 185 -0.83 11.57 18.33
C ARG A 185 0.69 11.59 18.11
N SER A 186 1.45 10.81 18.86
CA SER A 186 2.91 10.78 18.75
C SER A 186 3.38 10.22 17.39
N VAL A 187 2.61 9.30 16.82
CA VAL A 187 2.82 8.80 15.46
C VAL A 187 2.58 9.95 14.45
N ALA A 188 1.51 10.73 14.62
CA ALA A 188 1.25 11.89 13.78
C ALA A 188 2.36 12.96 13.89
N GLU A 189 2.86 13.23 15.09
CA GLU A 189 4.00 14.14 15.32
C GLU A 189 5.25 13.65 14.59
N TRP A 190 5.58 12.36 14.70
CA TRP A 190 6.71 11.77 13.98
C TRP A 190 6.58 11.94 12.46
N PHE A 191 5.37 11.78 11.89
CA PHE A 191 5.15 12.01 10.46
C PHE A 191 5.26 13.50 10.08
N ALA A 192 4.83 14.42 10.95
CA ALA A 192 4.93 15.86 10.71
C ALA A 192 6.39 16.35 10.74
N THR A 193 7.22 15.80 11.63
CA THR A 193 8.63 16.22 11.78
C THR A 193 9.62 15.32 11.03
N ARG A 194 9.13 14.40 10.20
CA ARG A 194 10.00 13.47 9.47
C ARG A 194 10.86 14.22 8.46
N PHE A 195 12.09 13.76 8.27
CA PHE A 195 13.05 14.35 7.33
C PHE A 195 13.47 15.79 7.69
N ASP A 196 13.48 16.09 8.99
CA ASP A 196 13.84 17.41 9.53
C ASP A 196 12.95 18.55 9.00
N GLU A 197 11.70 18.21 8.61
CA GLU A 197 10.67 19.19 8.24
C GLU A 197 9.95 19.75 9.47
N ASP A 198 9.45 20.98 9.36
CA ASP A 198 8.54 21.60 10.33
C ASP A 198 7.11 21.46 9.80
N GLY A 199 6.56 20.25 9.95
CA GLY A 199 5.23 19.90 9.49
C GLY A 199 4.12 20.31 10.47
N THR A 200 2.89 19.89 10.17
CA THR A 200 1.71 20.21 10.95
C THR A 200 1.00 18.93 11.37
N VAL A 201 0.55 18.88 12.62
CA VAL A 201 -0.33 17.82 13.10
C VAL A 201 -1.76 18.32 13.03
N TYR A 202 -2.59 17.61 12.28
CA TYR A 202 -4.03 17.81 12.29
C TYR A 202 -4.69 16.80 13.22
N GLN A 203 -5.77 17.22 13.87
CA GLN A 203 -6.69 16.35 14.59
C GLN A 203 -8.09 16.48 13.98
N ALA A 204 -8.87 15.40 14.07
CA ALA A 204 -10.25 15.37 13.63
C ALA A 204 -11.04 14.37 14.47
N ARG A 205 -12.37 14.48 14.45
CA ARG A 205 -13.27 13.46 15.00
C ARG A 205 -13.90 12.66 13.89
N ILE A 206 -14.15 11.37 14.14
CA ILE A 206 -14.85 10.50 13.20
C ILE A 206 -15.68 9.45 13.90
N ASP A 207 -16.87 9.19 13.37
CA ASP A 207 -17.73 8.12 13.85
C ASP A 207 -17.25 6.76 13.34
N LYS A 208 -17.26 5.75 14.22
CA LYS A 208 -16.78 4.39 13.94
C LYS A 208 -17.32 3.76 12.64
N PRO A 209 -18.59 3.95 12.22
CA PRO A 209 -19.09 3.42 10.95
C PRO A 209 -18.38 3.95 9.69
N HIS A 210 -17.57 5.00 9.82
CA HIS A 210 -16.78 5.59 8.75
C HIS A 210 -15.29 5.24 8.83
N ILE A 211 -14.93 4.30 9.71
CA ILE A 211 -13.61 3.66 9.79
C ILE A 211 -13.72 2.25 9.19
N TYR A 212 -12.95 1.98 8.15
CA TYR A 212 -13.02 0.74 7.38
C TYR A 212 -11.93 -0.27 7.73
N ALA A 213 -10.83 0.18 8.32
CA ALA A 213 -9.76 -0.69 8.78
C ALA A 213 -8.98 -0.03 9.92
N TYR A 214 -8.36 -0.87 10.74
CA TYR A 214 -7.33 -0.51 11.69
C TYR A 214 -6.10 -1.39 11.40
N PHE A 215 -4.93 -0.80 11.26
CA PHE A 215 -3.67 -1.49 11.01
C PHE A 215 -2.63 -1.07 12.05
N ASP A 216 -2.01 -2.06 12.68
CA ASP A 216 -1.02 -1.80 13.75
C ASP A 216 0.25 -2.64 13.61
N GLY A 217 0.38 -3.41 12.53
CA GLY A 217 1.58 -4.23 12.28
C GLY A 217 2.91 -3.45 12.20
N ARG A 218 2.87 -2.12 12.16
CA ARG A 218 4.04 -1.21 12.17
C ARG A 218 4.08 -0.30 13.40
N ASN A 219 3.24 -0.55 14.42
CA ASN A 219 3.04 0.31 15.59
C ASN A 219 2.61 1.75 15.21
N GLU A 220 1.76 1.86 14.19
CA GLU A 220 1.29 3.16 13.67
C GLU A 220 -0.14 3.46 14.11
N SER A 221 -0.85 2.48 14.72
CA SER A 221 -2.27 2.60 15.10
C SER A 221 -3.13 3.27 14.01
N GLU A 222 -2.87 2.88 12.75
CA GLU A 222 -3.43 3.50 11.56
C GLU A 222 -4.91 3.13 11.44
N VAL A 223 -5.76 4.13 11.21
CA VAL A 223 -7.16 3.95 10.83
C VAL A 223 -7.38 4.41 9.41
N ILE A 224 -8.11 3.60 8.64
CA ILE A 224 -8.52 3.91 7.27
C ILE A 224 -9.93 4.46 7.29
N VAL A 225 -10.06 5.75 6.98
CA VAL A 225 -11.31 6.48 7.13
C VAL A 225 -11.93 6.90 5.79
N ASP A 226 -13.23 7.19 5.81
CA ASP A 226 -13.85 8.00 4.77
C ASP A 226 -13.61 9.50 5.04
N PRO A 227 -12.81 10.21 4.22
CA PRO A 227 -12.46 11.60 4.52
C PRO A 227 -13.65 12.57 4.48
N LYS A 228 -14.79 12.17 3.88
CA LYS A 228 -15.98 13.02 3.83
C LYS A 228 -16.69 13.14 5.19
N TYR A 229 -16.43 12.22 6.12
CA TYR A 229 -17.05 12.17 7.44
C TYR A 229 -16.12 12.62 8.57
N LEU A 230 -14.94 13.12 8.24
CA LEU A 230 -14.08 13.80 9.21
C LEU A 230 -14.73 15.10 9.67
N MET A 231 -14.90 15.24 10.98
CA MET A 231 -15.48 16.38 11.67
C MET A 231 -14.40 17.19 12.36
N ASP A 232 -14.63 18.49 12.50
CA ASP A 232 -13.80 19.40 13.31
C ASP A 232 -12.29 19.27 13.03
N ILE A 233 -11.91 19.21 11.75
CA ILE A 233 -10.49 19.16 11.37
C ILE A 233 -9.84 20.48 11.80
N THR A 234 -8.92 20.41 12.76
CA THR A 234 -8.14 21.55 13.24
C THR A 234 -6.68 21.18 13.34
N GLU A 235 -5.80 22.18 13.34
CA GLU A 235 -4.42 21.98 13.77
C GLU A 235 -4.42 21.61 15.25
N SER A 236 -3.65 20.61 15.61
CA SER A 236 -3.45 20.20 17.00
C SER A 236 -2.33 21.06 17.56
N GLU A 237 -2.61 21.83 18.60
CA GLU A 237 -1.57 22.60 19.30
C GLU A 237 -0.49 21.63 19.80
N SER A 238 0.78 21.95 19.55
CA SER A 238 1.89 21.24 20.17
C SER A 238 1.65 21.23 21.68
N MET A 239 1.88 20.10 22.34
CA MET A 239 2.13 20.14 23.77
C MET A 239 3.47 20.86 23.93
N ASP A 240 3.43 22.20 23.92
CA ASP A 240 4.50 22.97 24.51
C ASP A 240 4.62 22.43 25.93
N ASN A 241 5.79 21.89 26.25
CA ASN A 241 6.23 21.74 27.63
C ASN A 241 6.40 23.16 28.22
N SER A 242 5.30 23.89 28.40
CA SER A 242 5.20 24.92 29.42
C SER A 242 5.03 24.21 30.76
N PHE A 243 6.02 23.40 31.15
CA PHE A 243 6.34 23.32 32.56
C PHE A 243 6.96 24.68 32.88
N ASP A 244 6.08 25.59 33.27
CA ASP A 244 6.46 26.86 33.86
C ASP A 244 7.51 26.58 34.93
N ILE A 245 8.66 27.21 34.73
CA ILE A 245 9.63 27.50 35.77
C ILE A 245 8.87 28.32 36.81
N THR A 246 8.53 27.71 37.94
CA THR A 246 8.32 28.46 39.18
C THR A 246 9.44 28.11 40.16
N MET A 247 10.43 29.02 40.14
CA MET A 247 11.42 29.43 41.16
C MET A 247 12.27 28.37 41.86
#